data_AF-A0A7V2PJY5-F1
#
_entry.id   AF-A0A7V2PJY5-F1
#
_cell.length_a   1.000
_cell.length_b   1.000
_cell.length_c   1.000
_cell.angle_alpha   90.00
_cell.angle_beta   90.00
_cell.angle_gamma   90.00
#
_symmetry.space_group_name_H-M   'P 1'
#
loop_
_entity.id
_entity.type
_entity.pdbx_description
1 polymer ?
#
loop_
_entity_poly.entity_id
_entity_poly.type
_entity_poly.pdbx_seq_one_letter_code
_entity_poly.pdbx_strand_id
1 'polypeptide(L)'
;MTNTIFFDHDQGISVATSSTATLNSTLWHANNTNWSGNVIHNNDHTGDPKFALDGYHLTAGSAAIDKGVNAGVTTDIDGDARPYGSGYDIGADEYSGTVGRVYKMFLPLTRQE
;
A
#
# COMPACT_ATOMS: atom_id res chain seq x y z
N MET A 1 -0.34 -12.73 -4.08
CA MET A 1 -0.49 -11.30 -3.79
C MET A 1 0.51 -10.94 -2.71
N THR A 2 1.21 -9.83 -2.86
CA THR A 2 2.23 -9.40 -1.91
C THR A 2 2.00 -7.93 -1.60
N ASN A 3 2.20 -7.52 -0.35
CA ASN A 3 2.01 -6.13 0.11
C ASN A 3 0.63 -5.59 -0.27
N THR A 4 -0.43 -6.31 0.10
CA THR A 4 -1.82 -5.99 -0.30
C THR A 4 -2.67 -5.55 0.89
N ILE A 5 -3.52 -4.54 0.69
CA ILE A 5 -4.50 -4.08 1.69
C ILE A 5 -5.89 -4.51 1.26
N PHE A 6 -6.63 -5.17 2.14
CA PHE A 6 -8.06 -5.44 1.99
C PHE A 6 -8.81 -4.75 3.12
N PHE A 7 -9.65 -3.77 2.79
CA PHE A 7 -10.39 -3.02 3.79
C PHE A 7 -11.86 -2.78 3.42
N ASP A 8 -12.72 -2.75 4.45
CA ASP A 8 -14.15 -2.41 4.34
C ASP A 8 -14.95 -3.27 3.34
N HIS A 9 -14.61 -4.56 3.25
CA HIS A 9 -15.34 -5.52 2.44
C HIS A 9 -16.24 -6.44 3.28
N ASP A 10 -17.41 -6.81 2.74
CA ASP A 10 -18.19 -7.91 3.32
C ASP A 10 -17.40 -9.24 3.28
N GLN A 11 -16.70 -9.47 2.17
CA GLN A 11 -15.74 -10.55 2.03
C GLN A 11 -14.50 -10.06 1.27
N GLY A 12 -13.32 -10.11 1.91
CA GLY A 12 -12.06 -9.64 1.31
C GLY A 12 -11.62 -10.51 0.13
N ILE A 13 -11.50 -11.82 0.34
CA ILE A 13 -11.19 -12.79 -0.73
C ILE A 13 -12.19 -13.95 -0.73
N SER A 14 -12.63 -14.33 -1.93
CA SER A 14 -13.37 -15.58 -2.16
C SER A 14 -12.57 -16.48 -3.11
N VAL A 15 -12.15 -17.64 -2.64
CA VAL A 15 -11.43 -18.62 -3.46
C VAL A 15 -12.36 -19.75 -3.87
N ALA A 16 -12.54 -19.93 -5.18
CA ALA A 16 -13.36 -21.01 -5.75
C ALA A 16 -12.84 -22.40 -5.37
N THR A 17 -13.72 -23.41 -5.45
CA THR A 17 -13.34 -24.80 -5.18
C THR A 17 -12.16 -25.23 -6.06
N SER A 18 -11.26 -26.02 -5.47
CA SER A 18 -10.02 -26.49 -6.12
C SER A 18 -9.05 -25.39 -6.58
N SER A 19 -9.25 -24.14 -6.18
CA SER A 19 -8.32 -23.03 -6.40
C SER A 19 -7.57 -22.68 -5.11
N THR A 20 -6.43 -22.01 -5.24
CA THR A 20 -5.63 -21.53 -4.10
C THR A 20 -5.21 -20.10 -4.34
N ALA A 21 -5.43 -19.21 -3.37
CA ALA A 21 -4.80 -17.90 -3.34
C ALA A 21 -3.56 -17.94 -2.44
N THR A 22 -2.45 -17.37 -2.88
CA THR A 22 -1.23 -17.22 -2.07
C THR A 22 -0.97 -15.76 -1.75
N LEU A 23 -0.77 -15.44 -0.47
CA LEU A 23 -0.56 -14.09 0.02
C LEU A 23 0.71 -13.99 0.87
N ASN A 24 1.36 -12.82 0.86
CA ASN A 24 2.45 -12.50 1.77
C ASN A 24 2.44 -11.01 2.10
N SER A 25 2.47 -10.64 3.38
CA SER A 25 2.33 -9.24 3.82
C SER A 25 0.99 -8.64 3.38
N THR A 26 -0.06 -9.01 4.10
CA THR A 26 -1.43 -8.53 3.84
C THR A 26 -1.94 -7.75 5.03
N LEU A 27 -2.45 -6.54 4.80
CA LEU A 27 -3.13 -5.76 5.83
C LEU A 27 -4.65 -5.96 5.70
N TRP A 28 -5.27 -6.47 6.77
CA TRP A 28 -6.70 -6.67 6.86
C TRP A 28 -7.33 -5.64 7.80
N HIS A 29 -8.36 -4.93 7.34
CA HIS A 29 -9.06 -3.95 8.18
C HIS A 29 -10.56 -3.88 7.89
N ALA A 30 -11.39 -3.87 8.93
CA ALA A 30 -12.84 -3.63 8.79
C ALA A 30 -13.58 -4.53 7.77
N ASN A 31 -13.04 -5.71 7.43
CA ASN A 31 -13.79 -6.68 6.64
C ASN A 31 -14.70 -7.51 7.55
N ASN A 32 -15.92 -7.85 7.11
CA ASN A 32 -16.77 -8.79 7.86
C ASN A 32 -16.14 -10.19 7.85
N THR A 33 -15.60 -10.61 6.71
CA THR A 33 -14.81 -11.84 6.55
C THR A 33 -13.57 -11.55 5.72
N ASN A 34 -12.37 -11.80 6.27
CA ASN A 34 -11.13 -11.54 5.53
C ASN A 34 -11.00 -12.44 4.29
N TRP A 35 -11.27 -13.74 4.41
CA TRP A 35 -11.29 -14.65 3.26
C TRP A 35 -12.17 -15.88 3.45
N SER A 36 -12.51 -16.53 2.34
CA SER A 36 -13.09 -17.87 2.28
C SER A 36 -12.40 -18.74 1.22
N GLY A 37 -12.53 -20.06 1.37
CA GLY A 37 -11.85 -21.04 0.52
C GLY A 37 -10.39 -21.28 0.93
N ASN A 38 -9.59 -21.85 0.01
CA ASN A 38 -8.21 -22.22 0.31
C ASN A 38 -7.25 -21.05 0.10
N VAL A 39 -6.76 -20.49 1.20
CA VAL A 39 -5.82 -19.37 1.21
C VAL A 39 -4.54 -19.77 1.94
N ILE A 40 -3.41 -19.69 1.23
CA ILE A 40 -2.06 -19.80 1.81
C ILE A 40 -1.58 -18.38 2.07
N HIS A 41 -1.30 -18.03 3.31
CA HIS A 41 -0.94 -16.66 3.70
C HIS A 41 0.22 -16.66 4.68
N ASN A 42 1.00 -15.58 4.66
CA ASN A 42 2.13 -15.35 5.55
C ASN A 42 2.26 -13.84 5.84
N ASN A 43 2.80 -13.48 7.01
CA ASN A 43 2.98 -12.08 7.44
C ASN A 43 1.68 -11.27 7.36
N ASP A 44 0.60 -11.78 7.94
CA ASP A 44 -0.64 -11.00 8.01
C ASP A 44 -0.56 -9.94 9.09
N HIS A 45 -1.15 -8.79 8.77
CA HIS A 45 -1.25 -7.62 9.63
C HIS A 45 -2.70 -7.18 9.74
N THR A 46 -3.02 -6.48 10.83
CA THR A 46 -4.34 -5.88 11.04
C THR A 46 -4.19 -4.45 11.55
N GLY A 47 -5.17 -3.62 11.23
CA GLY A 47 -5.19 -2.22 11.67
C GLY A 47 -5.58 -1.28 10.55
N ASP A 48 -5.91 -0.05 10.91
CA ASP A 48 -6.39 0.97 9.98
C ASP A 48 -5.28 1.35 8.98
N PRO A 49 -5.51 1.23 7.65
CA PRO A 49 -4.56 1.68 6.65
C PRO A 49 -4.39 3.21 6.63
N LYS A 50 -5.31 3.97 7.25
CA LYS A 50 -5.29 5.42 7.37
C LYS A 50 -4.94 6.13 6.07
N PHE A 51 -5.72 5.85 5.04
CA PHE A 51 -5.56 6.53 3.75
C PHE A 51 -5.83 8.03 3.87
N ALA A 52 -5.11 8.82 3.08
CA ALA A 52 -5.47 10.20 2.81
C ALA A 52 -6.78 10.26 1.99
N LEU A 53 -7.27 11.47 1.74
CA LEU A 53 -8.55 11.68 1.04
C LEU A 53 -8.57 11.17 -0.41
N ASP A 54 -7.42 10.96 -1.02
CA ASP A 54 -7.31 10.36 -2.36
C ASP A 54 -7.46 8.83 -2.36
N GLY A 55 -7.50 8.20 -1.17
CA GLY A 55 -7.85 6.80 -1.01
C GLY A 55 -6.71 5.81 -1.23
N TYR A 56 -5.46 6.27 -1.40
CA TYR A 56 -4.31 5.34 -1.52
C TYR A 56 -3.04 5.81 -0.81
N HIS A 57 -2.81 7.11 -0.63
CA HIS A 57 -1.63 7.55 0.13
C HIS A 57 -1.80 7.20 1.61
N LEU A 58 -0.74 6.70 2.22
CA LEU A 58 -0.73 6.42 3.65
C LEU A 58 -0.54 7.72 4.44
N THR A 59 -1.19 7.83 5.58
CA THR A 59 -0.96 8.94 6.52
C THR A 59 -0.22 8.47 7.77
N ALA A 60 0.24 9.44 8.56
CA ALA A 60 0.96 9.18 9.80
C ALA A 60 0.23 8.18 10.71
N GLY A 61 0.95 7.11 11.07
CA GLY A 61 0.44 6.07 11.95
C GLY A 61 -0.49 5.05 11.29
N SER A 62 -0.47 4.94 9.96
CA SER A 62 -1.04 3.80 9.25
C SER A 62 -0.44 2.48 9.74
N ALA A 63 -1.27 1.44 9.83
CA ALA A 63 -0.81 0.10 10.16
C ALA A 63 -0.03 -0.59 9.03
N ALA A 64 -0.02 0.00 7.82
CA ALA A 64 0.71 -0.52 6.66
C ALA A 64 2.21 -0.17 6.68
N ILE A 65 2.61 0.82 7.49
CA ILE A 65 3.96 1.38 7.48
C ILE A 65 4.99 0.38 8.03
N ASP A 66 6.08 0.19 7.28
CA ASP A 66 7.20 -0.71 7.55
C ASP A 66 6.77 -2.18 7.77
N LYS A 67 5.65 -2.61 7.17
CA LYS A 67 5.10 -3.99 7.27
C LYS A 67 5.18 -4.80 5.99
N GLY A 68 5.53 -4.16 4.87
CA GLY A 68 5.76 -4.79 3.58
C GLY A 68 6.99 -5.70 3.56
N VAL A 69 7.09 -6.47 2.47
CA VAL A 69 8.28 -7.26 2.12
C VAL A 69 8.81 -6.83 0.75
N ASN A 70 10.08 -7.15 0.47
CA ASN A 70 10.63 -6.92 -0.86
C ASN A 70 9.91 -7.79 -1.91
N ALA A 71 9.13 -7.15 -2.78
CA ALA A 71 8.39 -7.79 -3.86
C ALA A 71 9.06 -7.62 -5.24
N GLY A 72 10.28 -7.07 -5.31
CA GLY A 72 10.97 -6.75 -6.57
C GLY A 72 10.45 -5.50 -7.29
N VAL A 73 9.57 -4.74 -6.63
CA VAL A 73 9.07 -3.44 -7.11
C VAL A 73 9.92 -2.34 -6.49
N THR A 74 10.52 -1.47 -7.31
CA THR A 74 11.48 -0.46 -6.85
C THR A 74 10.92 0.95 -6.77
N THR A 75 9.71 1.18 -7.29
CA THR A 75 9.04 2.49 -7.23
C THR A 75 7.56 2.33 -6.89
N ASP A 76 7.00 3.27 -6.14
CA ASP A 76 5.58 3.30 -5.79
C ASP A 76 4.74 4.04 -6.85
N ILE A 77 3.47 4.31 -6.55
CA ILE A 77 2.53 4.92 -7.48
C ILE A 77 2.88 6.38 -7.83
N ASP A 78 3.58 7.09 -6.95
CA ASP A 78 4.07 8.44 -7.18
C ASP A 78 5.46 8.44 -7.83
N GLY A 79 6.15 7.30 -7.81
CA GLY A 79 7.51 7.14 -8.28
C GLY A 79 8.55 7.45 -7.20
N ASP A 80 8.17 7.38 -5.92
CA ASP A 80 9.09 7.32 -4.79
C ASP A 80 9.75 5.95 -4.74
N ALA A 81 10.96 5.88 -4.17
CA ALA A 81 11.72 4.64 -4.08
C ALA A 81 11.04 3.66 -3.13
N ARG A 82 11.07 2.36 -3.46
CA ARG A 82 10.65 1.28 -2.55
C ARG A 82 11.86 0.44 -2.14
N PRO A 83 12.19 0.32 -0.86
CA PRO A 83 11.49 0.94 0.28
C PRO A 83 11.83 2.43 0.43
N TYR A 84 10.94 3.19 1.05
CA TYR A 84 11.25 4.52 1.57
C TYR A 84 11.27 4.48 3.10
N GLY A 85 12.37 4.93 3.73
CA GLY A 85 12.49 4.88 5.19
C GLY A 85 13.06 3.56 5.71
N SER A 86 12.42 2.94 6.71
CA SER A 86 12.99 1.81 7.47
C SER A 86 12.61 0.43 6.91
N GLY A 87 11.58 0.36 6.07
CA GLY A 87 11.06 -0.87 5.50
C GLY A 87 10.15 -0.57 4.31
N TYR A 88 9.61 -1.64 3.71
CA TYR A 88 8.57 -1.50 2.68
C TYR A 88 7.23 -1.26 3.36
N ASP A 89 6.36 -0.50 2.73
CA ASP A 89 4.98 -0.36 3.17
C ASP A 89 4.08 -1.34 2.44
N ILE A 90 2.98 -1.73 3.08
CA ILE A 90 1.93 -2.53 2.43
C ILE A 90 1.07 -1.58 1.59
N GLY A 91 0.80 -1.94 0.33
CA GLY A 91 -0.02 -1.15 -0.57
C GLY A 91 0.78 -0.43 -1.67
N ALA A 92 0.13 0.60 -2.23
CA ALA A 92 0.56 1.27 -3.46
C ALA A 92 1.54 2.43 -3.23
N ASP A 93 1.58 2.99 -2.02
CA ASP A 93 2.32 4.18 -1.61
C ASP A 93 3.32 3.82 -0.51
N GLU A 94 4.49 4.45 -0.51
CA GLU A 94 5.42 4.45 0.64
C GLU A 94 5.28 5.76 1.42
N TYR A 95 4.98 5.65 2.70
CA TYR A 95 4.83 6.80 3.57
C TYR A 95 6.16 7.54 3.75
N SER A 96 6.33 8.64 3.02
CA SER A 96 7.55 9.45 3.06
C SER A 96 7.63 10.45 4.22
N GLY A 97 6.56 10.59 5.01
CA GLY A 97 6.44 11.60 6.08
C GLY A 97 6.41 13.05 5.59
N THR A 98 6.49 13.29 4.28
CA THR A 98 6.51 14.62 3.67
C THR A 98 5.22 14.82 2.87
N VAL A 99 4.35 15.71 3.34
CA VAL A 99 3.14 16.10 2.58
C VAL A 99 3.56 16.85 1.31
N GLY A 100 3.37 16.19 0.16
CA GLY A 100 3.48 16.81 -1.15
C GLY A 100 4.91 16.96 -1.65
N ARG A 101 5.28 16.16 -2.65
CA ARG A 101 6.44 16.44 -3.49
C ARG A 101 6.31 17.85 -4.06
N VAL A 102 7.23 18.73 -3.68
CA VAL A 102 7.34 20.05 -4.32
C VAL A 102 7.95 19.81 -5.71
N TYR A 103 7.11 19.59 -6.71
CA TYR A 103 7.54 19.60 -8.10
C TYR A 103 8.08 21.00 -8.40
N LYS A 104 9.40 21.11 -8.57
CA LYS A 104 10.03 22.37 -9.01
C LYS A 104 9.66 22.61 -10.47
N MET A 105 8.72 23.51 -10.70
CA MET A 105 8.38 23.96 -12.05
C MET A 105 9.44 24.98 -12.51
N PHE A 106 10.27 24.59 -13.47
CA PHE A 106 11.21 25.50 -14.13
C PHE A 106 10.53 26.09 -15.38
N LEU A 107 9.96 27.28 -15.25
CA LEU A 107 9.39 28.01 -16.37
C LEU A 107 10.51 28.75 -17.12
N PRO A 108 10.53 28.76 -18.47
CA PRO A 108 11.43 29.63 -19.21
C PRO A 108 11.08 31.09 -18.91
N LEU A 109 12.00 31.81 -18.27
CA LEU A 109 11.89 33.26 -18.14
C LEU A 109 12.41 33.88 -19.43
N THR A 110 11.56 34.61 -20.15
CA THR A 110 12.03 35.56 -21.16
C THR A 110 12.37 36.86 -20.43
N ARG A 111 13.61 37.31 -20.56
CA ARG A 111 14.02 38.62 -20.05
C ARG A 111 13.40 39.67 -20.99
N GLN A 112 12.43 40.44 -20.49
CA GLN A 112 12.07 41.68 -21.16
C GLN A 112 13.17 42.70 -20.86
N GLU A 113 13.78 43.21 -21.93
CA GLU A 113 14.74 44.32 -21.92
C GLU A 113 14.00 45.65 -21.94
#